data_AF-A0A373TP47-F1
#
_entry.id   AF-A0A373TP47-F1
#
_cell.length_a   1.000
_cell.length_b   1.000
_cell.length_c   1.000
_cell.angle_alpha   90.00
_cell.angle_beta   90.00
_cell.angle_gamma   90.00
#
_symmetry.space_group_name_H-M   'P 1'
#
loop_
_entity.id
_entity.type
_entity.pdbx_description
1 polymer ?
#
loop_
_entity_poly.entity_id
_entity_poly.type
_entity_poly.pdbx_seq_one_letter_code
_entity_poly.pdbx_strand_id
1 'polypeptide(L)'
;MGLDVKKNSFLYSVGTHLAYKIAKRYYGNIHYVWCTTEFNSSKQPPTSNPATICKRYLEQITTGDRHTKEIENNIAGILKGAKAKLDSGVISKKEYYEIRSIVSAAEYEAFFPVLYIVESKKVKDRYVEVMVSDRASDDAVEYKIEDLQENEFEIISFKDILSSVVNIVDKKVGE
;
A
#
# COMPACT_ATOMS: atom_id res chain seq x y z
N MET A 1 -23.98 11.33 -8.06
CA MET A 1 -23.37 12.68 -8.21
C MET A 1 -22.61 12.94 -6.91
N GLY A 2 -21.27 12.95 -6.93
CA GLY A 2 -20.49 13.20 -5.72
C GLY A 2 -19.03 12.71 -5.70
N LEU A 3 -18.18 13.19 -6.61
CA LEU A 3 -16.82 13.59 -6.24
C LEU A 3 -16.81 15.10 -6.39
N ASP A 4 -16.58 15.85 -5.31
CA ASP A 4 -16.25 17.26 -5.45
C ASP A 4 -15.09 17.67 -4.57
N VAL A 5 -13.92 17.46 -5.14
CA VAL A 5 -12.61 17.81 -4.59
C VAL A 5 -12.08 19.04 -5.35
N LYS A 6 -13.01 20.00 -5.51
CA LYS A 6 -13.12 21.19 -6.37
C LYS A 6 -11.85 21.79 -7.01
N LYS A 7 -10.94 21.03 -7.62
CA LYS A 7 -10.08 21.46 -8.75
C LYS A 7 -9.20 20.34 -9.28
N ASN A 8 -8.62 19.51 -8.41
CA ASN A 8 -7.83 18.32 -8.77
C ASN A 8 -7.69 17.42 -7.54
N SER A 9 -8.53 16.41 -7.41
CA SER A 9 -8.46 15.44 -6.31
C SER A 9 -7.39 14.41 -6.53
N PHE A 10 -6.50 14.28 -5.57
CA PHE A 10 -5.78 13.02 -5.40
C PHE A 10 -6.58 12.11 -4.46
N LEU A 11 -6.40 10.81 -4.62
CA LEU A 11 -6.78 9.81 -3.63
C LEU A 11 -5.50 9.23 -3.02
N TYR A 12 -5.58 8.83 -1.76
CA TYR A 12 -4.43 8.33 -1.01
C TYR A 12 -4.67 6.89 -0.60
N SER A 13 -3.69 6.03 -0.88
CA SER A 13 -3.66 4.63 -0.43
C SER A 13 -2.27 4.31 0.10
N VAL A 14 -2.19 3.41 1.07
CA VAL A 14 -0.91 2.93 1.60
C VAL A 14 -0.74 1.45 1.28
N GLY A 15 0.39 1.11 0.67
CA GLY A 15 0.86 -0.26 0.53
C GLY A 15 2.26 -0.39 1.10
N THR A 16 2.89 -1.55 0.85
CA THR A 16 4.29 -1.80 1.22
C THR A 16 5.15 -1.93 -0.02
N HIS A 17 6.46 -1.66 0.12
CA HIS A 17 7.42 -1.79 -0.99
C HIS A 17 7.41 -3.18 -1.61
N LEU A 18 7.28 -4.22 -0.77
CA LEU A 18 7.15 -5.59 -1.23
C LEU A 18 5.90 -5.80 -2.10
N ALA A 19 4.73 -5.35 -1.64
CA ALA A 19 3.49 -5.47 -2.40
C ALA A 19 3.57 -4.73 -3.75
N TYR A 20 4.11 -3.50 -3.74
CA TYR A 20 4.34 -2.70 -4.95
C TYR A 20 5.22 -3.44 -5.96
N LYS A 21 6.36 -4.00 -5.51
CA LYS A 21 7.28 -4.76 -6.36
C LYS A 21 6.66 -6.02 -6.94
N ILE A 22 5.84 -6.73 -6.17
CA ILE A 22 5.12 -7.91 -6.64
C ILE A 22 4.15 -7.53 -7.74
N ALA A 23 3.35 -6.47 -7.55
CA ALA A 23 2.42 -6.00 -8.57
C ALA A 23 3.14 -5.57 -9.85
N LYS A 24 4.23 -4.81 -9.73
CA LYS A 24 5.05 -4.38 -10.86
C LYS A 24 5.64 -5.53 -11.65
N ARG A 25 6.11 -6.59 -10.97
CA ARG A 25 6.80 -7.71 -11.60
C ARG A 25 5.86 -8.78 -12.15
N TYR A 26 4.82 -9.14 -11.40
CA TYR A 26 4.02 -10.33 -11.69
C TYR A 26 2.60 -10.00 -12.15
N TYR A 27 2.06 -8.82 -11.82
CA TYR A 27 0.66 -8.49 -12.12
C TYR A 27 0.53 -7.48 -13.27
N GLY A 28 1.52 -7.43 -14.18
CA GLY A 28 1.53 -6.49 -15.30
C GLY A 28 1.58 -5.03 -14.86
N ASN A 29 2.09 -4.75 -13.66
CA ASN A 29 2.10 -3.44 -13.04
C ASN A 29 0.70 -2.84 -12.79
N ILE A 30 -0.28 -3.72 -12.57
CA ILE A 30 -1.64 -3.37 -12.17
C ILE A 30 -1.77 -3.52 -10.66
N HIS A 31 -2.27 -2.47 -10.01
CA HIS A 31 -2.34 -2.38 -8.56
C HIS A 31 -3.79 -2.44 -8.07
N TYR A 32 -4.01 -3.19 -6.99
CA TYR A 32 -5.27 -3.17 -6.25
C TYR A 32 -5.06 -2.27 -5.03
N VAL A 33 -5.84 -1.20 -4.91
CA VAL A 33 -5.67 -0.21 -3.83
C VAL A 33 -7.00 0.17 -3.18
N TRP A 34 -6.89 0.51 -1.90
CA TRP A 34 -7.99 1.03 -1.09
C TRP A 34 -7.65 2.47 -0.72
N CYS A 35 -8.49 3.38 -1.16
CA CYS A 35 -8.21 4.80 -1.24
C CYS A 35 -9.11 5.60 -0.31
N THR A 36 -8.55 6.70 0.21
CA THR A 36 -9.25 7.74 0.95
C THR A 36 -9.03 9.09 0.26
N THR A 37 -9.87 10.08 0.56
CA THR A 37 -9.76 11.42 -0.05
C THR A 37 -8.75 12.33 0.64
N GLU A 38 -8.31 11.98 1.86
CA GLU A 38 -7.44 12.79 2.68
C GLU A 38 -6.27 11.95 3.19
N PHE A 39 -5.04 12.44 3.06
CA PHE A 39 -3.86 11.75 3.58
C PHE A 39 -3.90 11.61 5.12
N ASN A 40 -4.42 12.61 5.82
CA ASN A 40 -4.56 12.59 7.27
C ASN A 40 -5.85 13.29 7.67
N SER A 41 -6.85 12.52 8.09
CA SER A 41 -8.12 13.04 8.58
C SER A 41 -8.42 12.44 9.94
N SER A 42 -8.81 13.28 10.90
CA SER A 42 -9.22 12.84 12.24
C SER A 42 -10.54 12.07 12.24
N LYS A 43 -11.31 12.15 11.15
CA LYS A 43 -12.53 11.37 10.92
C LYS A 43 -12.25 9.95 10.41
N GLN A 44 -11.04 9.72 9.89
CA GLN A 44 -10.60 8.43 9.43
C GLN A 44 -9.99 7.66 10.61
N PRO A 45 -10.42 6.42 10.87
CA PRO A 45 -9.88 5.62 11.96
C PRO A 45 -8.43 5.25 11.67
N PRO A 46 -7.62 4.97 12.71
CA PRO A 46 -6.20 4.66 12.56
C PRO A 46 -5.88 3.55 11.56
N THR A 47 -6.80 2.61 11.35
CA THR A 47 -6.63 1.45 10.46
C THR A 47 -6.82 1.78 8.98
N SER A 48 -7.43 2.91 8.63
CA SER A 48 -7.58 3.38 7.24
C SER A 48 -7.05 4.79 7.00
N ASN A 49 -6.53 5.48 8.03
CA ASN A 49 -5.86 6.78 7.90
C ASN A 49 -4.43 6.60 7.33
N PRO A 50 -4.13 7.10 6.10
CA PRO A 50 -2.84 6.88 5.46
C PRO A 50 -1.63 7.32 6.30
N ALA A 51 -1.69 8.51 6.91
CA ALA A 51 -0.61 9.00 7.77
C ALA A 51 -0.35 8.10 8.97
N THR A 52 -1.40 7.60 9.61
CA THR A 52 -1.28 6.71 10.76
C THR A 52 -0.73 5.35 10.36
N ILE A 53 -1.18 4.79 9.24
CA ILE A 53 -0.67 3.52 8.71
C ILE A 53 0.82 3.65 8.39
N CYS A 54 1.23 4.70 7.66
CA CYS A 54 2.64 4.95 7.36
C CYS A 54 3.46 5.06 8.64
N LYS A 55 3.01 5.85 9.61
CA LYS A 55 3.70 6.02 10.91
C LYS A 55 3.91 4.67 11.60
N ARG A 56 2.88 3.83 11.69
CA ARG A 56 2.98 2.51 12.36
C ARG A 56 3.99 1.60 11.68
N TYR A 57 3.96 1.47 10.35
CA TYR A 57 4.97 0.68 9.65
C TYR A 57 6.38 1.22 9.90
N LEU A 58 6.57 2.54 9.87
CA LEU A 58 7.87 3.15 10.10
C LEU A 58 8.38 2.90 11.51
N GLU A 59 7.54 3.10 12.53
CA GLU A 59 7.90 2.84 13.92
C GLU A 59 8.37 1.39 14.08
N GLN A 60 7.58 0.42 13.62
CA GLN A 60 7.90 -1.00 13.73
C GLN A 60 9.22 -1.37 13.04
N ILE A 61 9.42 -0.87 11.83
CA ILE A 61 10.62 -1.17 11.04
C ILE A 61 11.87 -0.49 11.64
N THR A 62 11.75 0.74 12.13
CA THR A 62 12.90 1.51 12.63
C THR A 62 13.28 1.14 14.07
N THR A 63 12.33 0.76 14.91
CA THR A 63 12.62 0.28 16.27
C THR A 63 12.96 -1.21 16.31
N GLY A 64 12.70 -1.95 15.23
CA GLY A 64 12.89 -3.39 15.17
C GLY A 64 11.86 -4.18 16.00
N ASP A 65 10.68 -3.60 16.26
CA ASP A 65 9.58 -4.33 16.91
C ASP A 65 8.98 -5.35 15.93
N ARG A 66 9.22 -6.62 16.22
CA ARG A 66 8.84 -7.77 15.38
C ARG A 66 7.54 -8.47 15.82
N HIS A 67 6.85 -7.95 16.83
CA HIS A 67 5.63 -8.58 17.37
C HIS A 67 4.36 -7.83 16.96
N THR A 68 4.31 -7.39 15.71
CA THR A 68 3.25 -6.50 15.24
C THR A 68 2.32 -7.18 14.26
N LYS A 69 1.02 -7.01 14.51
CA LYS A 69 -0.02 -7.61 13.66
C LYS A 69 -0.07 -6.95 12.28
N GLU A 70 0.41 -5.72 12.13
CA GLU A 70 0.35 -4.98 10.87
C GLU A 70 1.15 -5.66 9.75
N ILE A 71 2.40 -6.06 10.00
CA ILE A 71 3.24 -6.74 8.99
C ILE A 71 2.71 -8.16 8.74
N GLU A 72 2.28 -8.88 9.78
CA GLU A 72 1.64 -10.19 9.63
C GLU A 72 0.37 -10.11 8.75
N ASN A 73 -0.48 -9.11 9.00
CA ASN A 73 -1.67 -8.84 8.19
C ASN A 73 -1.30 -8.45 6.75
N ASN A 74 -0.23 -7.69 6.55
CA ASN A 74 0.26 -7.35 5.22
C ASN A 74 0.71 -8.60 4.45
N ILE A 75 1.50 -9.47 5.09
CA ILE A 75 1.92 -10.77 4.54
C ILE A 75 0.70 -11.60 4.16
N ALA A 76 -0.27 -11.75 5.07
CA ALA A 76 -1.50 -12.47 4.80
C ALA A 76 -2.27 -11.86 3.61
N GLY A 77 -2.34 -10.54 3.52
CA GLY A 77 -2.94 -9.80 2.42
C GLY A 77 -2.26 -10.06 1.08
N ILE A 78 -0.93 -10.00 1.02
CA ILE A 78 -0.13 -10.30 -0.19
C ILE A 78 -0.38 -11.74 -0.65
N LEU A 79 -0.33 -12.71 0.27
CA LEU A 79 -0.52 -14.13 -0.05
C LEU A 79 -1.95 -14.43 -0.53
N LYS A 80 -2.96 -13.79 0.09
CA LYS A 80 -4.35 -13.87 -0.35
C LYS A 80 -4.51 -13.27 -1.75
N GLY A 81 -3.92 -12.09 -2.00
CA GLY A 81 -3.92 -11.44 -3.31
C GLY A 81 -3.26 -12.31 -4.39
N ALA A 82 -2.10 -12.88 -4.10
CA ALA A 82 -1.39 -13.79 -5.01
C ALA A 82 -2.23 -15.03 -5.35
N LYS A 83 -2.94 -15.60 -4.37
CA LYS A 83 -3.84 -16.73 -4.61
C LYS A 83 -5.00 -16.34 -5.51
N ALA A 84 -5.62 -15.18 -5.27
CA ALA A 84 -6.68 -14.67 -6.14
C ALA A 84 -6.19 -14.44 -7.58
N LYS A 85 -4.98 -13.88 -7.75
CA LYS A 85 -4.37 -13.68 -9.07
C LYS A 85 -4.07 -15.02 -9.78
N LEU A 86 -3.62 -16.04 -9.06
CA LEU A 86 -3.49 -17.40 -9.60
C LEU A 86 -4.84 -17.96 -10.06
N ASP A 87 -5.87 -17.85 -9.23
CA ASP A 87 -7.20 -18.39 -9.53
C ASP A 87 -7.86 -17.71 -10.74
N SER A 88 -7.60 -16.42 -10.92
CA SER A 88 -8.04 -15.65 -12.10
C SER A 88 -7.17 -15.86 -13.35
N GLY A 89 -6.09 -16.63 -13.26
CA GLY A 89 -5.16 -16.87 -14.37
C GLY A 89 -4.22 -15.71 -14.71
N VAL A 90 -4.16 -14.66 -13.88
CA VAL A 90 -3.23 -13.53 -14.07
C VAL A 90 -1.78 -13.95 -13.87
N ILE A 91 -1.54 -14.90 -12.97
CA ILE A 91 -0.21 -15.50 -12.75
C ILE A 91 -0.29 -17.02 -12.88
N SER A 92 0.83 -17.62 -13.26
CA SER A 92 1.02 -19.06 -13.28
C SER A 92 1.23 -19.63 -11.87
N LYS A 93 1.07 -20.95 -11.74
CA LYS A 93 1.39 -21.68 -10.49
C LYS A 93 2.86 -21.50 -10.08
N LYS A 94 3.78 -21.39 -11.06
CA LYS A 94 5.20 -21.14 -10.81
C LYS A 94 5.41 -19.77 -10.17
N GLU A 95 4.87 -18.72 -10.77
CA GLU A 95 4.96 -17.34 -10.24
C GLU A 95 4.30 -17.22 -8.86
N TYR A 96 3.19 -17.92 -8.62
CA TYR A 96 2.58 -17.97 -7.29
C TYR A 96 3.54 -18.52 -6.23
N TYR A 97 4.24 -19.63 -6.51
CA TYR A 97 5.24 -20.16 -5.57
C TYR A 97 6.46 -19.25 -5.44
N GLU A 98 6.89 -18.58 -6.50
CA GLU A 98 7.96 -17.58 -6.43
C GLU A 98 7.57 -16.43 -5.50
N ILE A 99 6.35 -15.88 -5.64
CA ILE A 99 5.83 -14.84 -4.75
C ILE A 99 5.81 -15.33 -3.30
N ARG A 100 5.33 -16.55 -3.04
CA ARG A 100 5.35 -17.13 -1.69
C ARG A 100 6.76 -17.20 -1.11
N SER A 101 7.73 -17.69 -1.88
CA SER A 101 9.12 -17.77 -1.44
C SER A 101 9.70 -16.38 -1.16
N ILE A 102 9.41 -15.38 -2.00
CA ILE A 102 9.82 -13.99 -1.78
C ILE A 102 9.25 -13.46 -0.47
N VAL A 103 7.95 -13.66 -0.23
CA VAL A 103 7.28 -13.19 0.99
C VAL A 103 7.83 -13.90 2.23
N SER A 104 8.08 -15.21 2.17
CA SER A 104 8.65 -15.98 3.29
C SER A 104 10.09 -15.60 3.62
N ALA A 105 10.87 -15.10 2.65
CA ALA A 105 12.24 -14.66 2.84
C ALA A 105 12.37 -13.14 3.05
N ALA A 106 11.26 -12.40 3.11
CA ALA A 106 11.27 -10.96 3.22
C ALA A 106 11.62 -10.50 4.63
N GLU A 107 12.68 -9.72 4.76
CA GLU A 107 12.99 -8.98 5.99
C GLU A 107 12.04 -7.78 6.19
N TYR A 108 12.01 -7.24 7.40
CA TYR A 108 11.10 -6.15 7.79
C TYR A 108 11.23 -4.90 6.91
N GLU A 109 12.44 -4.61 6.42
CA GLU A 109 12.72 -3.50 5.50
C GLU A 109 12.07 -3.67 4.12
N ALA A 110 11.58 -4.86 3.77
CA ALA A 110 10.76 -5.04 2.57
C ALA A 110 9.35 -4.43 2.74
N PHE A 111 8.92 -4.20 3.99
CA PHE A 111 7.59 -3.71 4.33
C PHE A 111 7.54 -2.19 4.57
N PHE A 112 8.60 -1.44 4.25
CA PHE A 112 8.56 0.02 4.29
C PHE A 112 7.32 0.53 3.53
N PRO A 113 6.57 1.50 4.11
CA PRO A 113 5.34 1.95 3.51
C PRO A 113 5.62 2.71 2.22
N VAL A 114 4.72 2.53 1.27
CA VAL A 114 4.65 3.26 0.01
C VAL A 114 3.29 3.94 -0.04
N LEU A 115 3.29 5.27 -0.14
CA LEU A 115 2.08 6.05 -0.33
C LEU A 115 1.81 6.19 -1.82
N TYR A 116 0.63 5.75 -2.25
CA TYR A 116 0.10 5.98 -3.59
C TYR A 116 -0.68 7.28 -3.58
N ILE A 117 -0.37 8.17 -4.53
CA ILE A 117 -1.07 9.42 -4.79
C ILE A 117 -1.75 9.26 -6.15
N VAL A 118 -3.03 8.93 -6.13
CA VAL A 118 -3.81 8.55 -7.32
C VAL A 118 -4.53 9.77 -7.88
N GLU A 119 -4.40 10.02 -9.18
CA GLU A 119 -5.15 11.08 -9.85
C GLU A 119 -6.61 10.66 -10.04
N SER A 120 -7.52 11.17 -9.21
CA SER A 120 -8.95 10.80 -9.25
C SER A 120 -9.59 10.93 -10.64
N LYS A 121 -9.16 11.91 -11.43
CA LYS A 121 -9.68 12.16 -12.78
C LYS A 121 -9.40 11.01 -13.75
N LYS A 122 -8.27 10.32 -13.58
CA LYS A 122 -7.88 9.19 -14.44
C LYS A 122 -8.64 7.89 -14.10
N VAL A 123 -9.13 7.79 -12.87
CA VAL A 123 -9.79 6.57 -12.34
C VAL A 123 -11.30 6.74 -12.14
N LYS A 124 -11.86 7.89 -12.55
CA LYS A 124 -13.23 8.31 -12.20
C LYS A 124 -14.34 7.31 -12.56
N ASP A 125 -14.12 6.53 -13.62
CA ASP A 125 -15.12 5.59 -14.15
C ASP A 125 -14.91 4.15 -13.63
N ARG A 126 -13.87 3.93 -12.81
CA ARG A 126 -13.44 2.59 -12.35
C ARG A 126 -13.33 2.46 -10.84
N TYR A 127 -13.48 3.56 -10.09
CA TYR A 127 -13.53 3.46 -8.63
C TYR A 127 -14.88 2.90 -8.18
N VAL A 128 -14.85 2.02 -7.18
CA VAL A 128 -16.04 1.53 -6.49
C VAL A 128 -16.05 2.16 -5.12
N GLU A 129 -17.07 2.96 -4.81
CA GLU A 129 -17.29 3.43 -3.44
C GLU A 129 -17.59 2.20 -2.56
N VAL A 130 -16.83 2.05 -1.48
CA VAL A 130 -16.99 0.92 -0.57
C VAL A 130 -18.30 1.09 0.18
N MET A 131 -19.09 0.01 0.29
CA MET A 131 -20.34 0.04 1.07
C MET A 131 -20.03 0.31 2.54
N VAL A 132 -20.90 1.07 3.22
CA VAL A 132 -20.68 1.48 4.64
C VAL A 132 -20.34 0.28 5.53
N SER A 133 -20.97 -0.88 5.32
CA SER A 133 -20.71 -2.12 6.06
C SER A 133 -19.28 -2.66 5.94
N ASP A 134 -18.58 -2.31 4.86
CA ASP A 134 -17.22 -2.77 4.55
C ASP A 134 -16.17 -1.66 4.74
N ARG A 135 -16.60 -0.44 5.10
CA ARG A 135 -15.68 0.66 5.39
C ARG A 135 -15.05 0.45 6.75
N ALA A 136 -13.83 0.95 6.92
CA ALA A 136 -13.26 1.05 8.26
C ALA A 136 -13.97 2.14 9.10
N SER A 137 -14.67 3.10 8.46
CA SER A 137 -15.47 4.13 9.14
C SER A 137 -16.77 4.46 8.41
N ASP A 138 -17.83 4.68 9.19
CA ASP A 138 -19.13 5.13 8.70
C ASP A 138 -19.08 6.55 8.12
N ASP A 139 -18.19 7.39 8.67
CA ASP A 139 -18.14 8.84 8.41
C ASP A 139 -17.19 9.25 7.28
N ALA A 140 -16.36 8.33 6.80
CA ALA A 140 -15.35 8.62 5.79
C ALA A 140 -15.56 7.79 4.52
N VAL A 141 -15.46 8.46 3.37
CA VAL A 141 -15.65 7.80 2.08
C VAL A 141 -14.37 7.05 1.70
N GLU A 142 -14.52 5.76 1.46
CA GLU A 142 -13.45 4.90 0.98
C GLU A 142 -13.77 4.42 -0.44
N TYR A 143 -12.73 4.35 -1.27
CA TYR A 143 -12.82 3.92 -2.66
C TYR A 143 -11.92 2.71 -2.89
N LYS A 144 -12.37 1.82 -3.76
CA LYS A 144 -11.59 0.65 -4.19
C LYS A 144 -11.30 0.77 -5.68
N ILE A 145 -10.04 0.56 -6.06
CA ILE A 145 -9.63 0.52 -7.45
C ILE A 145 -8.89 -0.81 -7.64
N GLU A 146 -9.47 -1.71 -8.42
CA GLU A 146 -8.95 -3.08 -8.56
C GLU A 146 -7.85 -3.19 -9.62
N ASP A 147 -7.82 -2.25 -10.55
CA ASP A 147 -7.01 -2.25 -11.76
C ASP A 147 -6.28 -0.91 -11.98
N LEU A 148 -5.71 -0.34 -10.92
CA LEU A 148 -4.97 0.92 -10.98
C LEU A 148 -3.70 0.76 -11.84
N GLN A 149 -3.56 1.60 -12.87
CA GLN A 149 -2.47 1.55 -13.86
C GLN A 149 -1.30 2.47 -13.47
N GLU A 150 -0.08 2.14 -13.91
CA GLU A 150 1.14 2.89 -13.56
C GLU A 150 1.08 4.39 -13.87
N ASN A 151 0.38 4.80 -14.93
CA ASN A 151 0.26 6.20 -15.33
C ASN A 151 -0.83 6.98 -14.57
N GLU A 152 -1.46 6.37 -13.56
CA GLU A 152 -2.61 6.93 -12.83
C GLU A 152 -2.25 7.34 -11.40
N PHE A 153 -1.03 7.05 -10.97
CA PHE A 153 -0.55 7.38 -9.64
C PHE A 153 0.93 7.74 -9.64
N GLU A 154 1.29 8.52 -8.64
CA GLU A 154 2.67 8.69 -8.21
C GLU A 154 2.87 7.94 -6.88
N ILE A 155 4.12 7.57 -6.58
CA ILE A 155 4.46 6.98 -5.28
C ILE A 155 5.41 7.85 -4.48
N ILE A 156 5.21 7.85 -3.17
CA ILE A 156 6.22 8.29 -2.20
C ILE A 156 6.73 7.05 -1.46
N SER A 157 8.00 6.73 -1.67
CA SER A 157 8.72 5.66 -0.98
C SER A 157 9.35 6.22 0.28
N PHE A 158 8.84 5.82 1.45
CA PHE A 158 9.39 6.29 2.72
C PHE A 158 10.79 5.74 2.99
N LYS A 159 11.13 4.57 2.43
CA LYS A 159 12.49 4.05 2.46
C LYS A 159 13.47 5.02 1.79
N ASP A 160 13.10 5.53 0.62
CA ASP A 160 13.96 6.42 -0.15
C ASP A 160 14.10 7.77 0.56
N ILE A 161 13.00 8.31 1.10
CA ILE A 161 13.03 9.52 1.96
C ILE A 161 14.00 9.33 3.12
N LEU A 162 13.85 8.26 3.91
CA LEU A 162 14.71 8.03 5.07
C LEU A 162 16.18 7.87 4.66
N SER A 163 16.46 7.14 3.58
CA SER A 163 17.83 6.98 3.07
C SER A 163 18.44 8.26 2.50
N SER A 164 17.61 9.22 2.05
CA SER A 164 18.06 10.51 1.54
C SER A 164 18.33 11.53 2.66
N VAL A 165 17.62 11.41 3.78
CA VAL A 165 17.77 12.30 4.95
C VAL A 165 18.89 11.80 5.86
N VAL A 166 19.02 10.48 6.01
CA VAL A 166 20.09 9.83 6.75
C VAL A 166 21.14 9.40 5.73
N ASN A 167 22.22 10.19 5.58
CA ASN A 167 23.43 9.70 4.93
C ASN A 167 23.80 8.38 5.63
N ILE A 168 23.74 7.25 4.90
CA ILE A 168 24.20 5.94 5.39
C ILE A 168 25.74 5.94 5.44
N VAL A 169 26.32 6.91 6.13
CA VAL A 169 27.74 7.05 6.42
C VAL A 169 27.99 6.88 7.94
N ASP A 170 26.95 6.98 8.78
CA ASP A 170 27.09 6.83 10.23
C ASP A 170 26.90 5.39 10.75
N LYS A 171 26.98 4.38 9.88
CA LYS A 171 27.12 2.97 10.28
C LYS A 171 28.57 2.46 10.24
N LYS A 172 29.52 3.35 10.56
CA LYS A 172 30.88 2.98 10.96
C LYS A 172 31.34 3.83 12.14
N VAL A 173 30.73 3.70 13.31
CA VAL A 173 31.42 3.95 14.59
C VAL A 173 30.76 3.09 15.68
N GLY A 174 31.55 2.21 16.30
CA GLY A 174 31.20 1.56 17.57
C GLY A 174 31.32 0.03 17.54
N GLU A 175 32.56 -0.43 17.77
CA GLU A 175 33.01 -1.66 18.49
C GLU A 175 32.19 -2.96 18.38
#